data_AF-A0A6V8K9G5-F1
#
_entry.id   AF-A0A6V8K9G5-F1
#
_cell.length_a   1.000
_cell.length_b   1.000
_cell.length_c   1.000
_cell.angle_alpha   90.00
_cell.angle_beta   90.00
_cell.angle_gamma   90.00
#
_symmetry.space_group_name_H-M   'P 1'
#
loop_
_entity.id
_entity.type
_entity.pdbx_description
1 polymer ?
#
loop_
_entity_poly.entity_id
_entity_poly.type
_entity_poly.pdbx_seq_one_letter_code
_entity_poly.pdbx_strand_id
1 'polypeptide(L)'
;MKITTTTMLTVDGVMQGLGGADEDRRGGFERGGWVAPFWDDEGGAFLNAVYARADAFLFGRQTYEIFAASWGTWADPGDNPIWTALNTRPKYVASNTITDPQWADTTVLSGDVAAAVRELKAKPGGELQVHGSGALIRWLLDNRLVDEMNLLTVPVVVGQGTRLFPEAGPDAALELLETRSTPSGVIIQVYRPGGRPRYATATAG
;
A
#
# COMPACT_ATOMS: atom_id res chain seq x y z
N MET A 1 -11.54 -11.21 -6.94
CA MET A 1 -11.25 -10.13 -6.01
C MET A 1 -10.58 -9.03 -6.79
N LYS A 2 -11.00 -7.79 -6.56
CA LYS A 2 -10.33 -6.59 -7.06
C LYS A 2 -9.02 -6.39 -6.28
N ILE A 3 -7.92 -6.08 -6.96
CA ILE A 3 -6.65 -5.74 -6.30
C ILE A 3 -6.59 -4.22 -6.11
N THR A 4 -6.68 -3.78 -4.86
CA THR A 4 -6.63 -2.37 -4.47
C THR A 4 -5.34 -2.11 -3.70
N THR A 5 -4.54 -1.16 -4.17
CA THR A 5 -3.36 -0.69 -3.45
C THR A 5 -3.73 0.57 -2.68
N THR A 6 -3.23 0.73 -1.46
CA THR A 6 -3.38 1.96 -0.67
C THR A 6 -2.01 2.38 -0.15
N THR A 7 -1.64 3.64 -0.38
CA THR A 7 -0.34 4.16 0.02
C THR A 7 -0.45 5.61 0.46
N MET A 8 0.09 5.90 1.65
CA MET A 8 0.38 7.26 2.07
C MET A 8 1.77 7.63 1.57
N LEU A 9 1.91 8.82 1.00
CA LEU A 9 3.19 9.32 0.50
C LEU A 9 3.30 10.82 0.73
N THR A 10 4.54 11.29 0.84
CA THR A 10 4.87 12.71 0.87
C THR A 10 4.69 13.35 -0.52
N VAL A 11 4.73 14.67 -0.59
CA VAL A 11 4.68 15.42 -1.88
C VAL A 11 5.82 14.99 -2.80
N ASP A 12 7.00 14.68 -2.24
CA ASP A 12 8.15 14.17 -2.99
C ASP A 12 8.17 12.65 -3.18
N GLY A 13 7.04 11.98 -2.90
CA GLY A 13 6.80 10.58 -3.25
C GLY A 13 7.32 9.54 -2.26
N VAL A 14 7.81 9.95 -1.08
CA VAL A 14 8.36 9.04 -0.06
C VAL A 14 7.23 8.34 0.69
N MET A 15 7.36 7.03 0.89
CA MET A 15 6.39 6.19 1.62
C MET A 15 7.00 5.47 2.83
N GLN A 16 8.30 5.67 3.10
CA GLN A 16 9.03 4.95 4.16
C GLN A 16 8.79 5.57 5.54
N GLY A 17 8.62 4.73 6.57
CA GLY A 17 8.54 5.13 7.98
C GLY A 17 7.38 6.08 8.27
N LEU A 18 6.17 5.63 7.96
CA LEU A 18 4.98 6.47 7.95
C LEU A 18 4.44 6.77 9.35
N GLY A 19 4.39 5.77 10.23
CA GLY A 19 3.85 5.87 11.58
C GLY A 19 4.88 6.34 12.60
N GLY A 20 5.81 5.48 12.99
CA GLY A 20 6.78 5.78 14.06
C GLY A 20 8.08 6.42 13.55
N ALA A 21 8.73 7.26 14.37
CA ALA A 21 10.06 7.80 14.08
C ALA A 21 11.09 6.70 13.76
N ASP A 22 10.94 5.55 14.41
CA ASP A 22 11.87 4.42 14.34
C ASP A 22 11.30 3.21 13.60
N GLU A 23 10.13 3.35 12.98
CA GLU A 23 9.42 2.26 12.29
C GLU A 23 10.28 1.62 11.19
N ASP A 24 11.06 2.44 10.47
CA ASP A 24 11.82 1.97 9.32
C ASP A 24 13.09 2.80 9.04
N ARG A 25 14.16 2.54 9.78
CA ARG A 25 15.46 3.26 9.63
C ARG A 25 16.37 2.74 8.50
N ARG A 26 15.88 1.87 7.62
CA ARG A 26 16.72 1.23 6.60
C ARG A 26 17.26 2.25 5.60
N GLY A 27 18.46 1.99 5.09
CA GLY A 27 19.15 2.92 4.19
C GLY A 27 19.57 4.22 4.88
N GLY A 28 19.67 4.23 6.21
CA GLY A 28 20.00 5.42 7.00
C GLY A 28 18.86 6.43 7.06
N PHE A 29 17.61 5.98 6.93
CA PHE A 29 16.45 6.86 7.02
C PHE A 29 16.23 7.35 8.45
N GLU A 30 16.14 8.67 8.64
CA GLU A 30 16.06 9.31 9.96
C GLU A 30 14.80 10.17 10.13
N ARG A 31 13.91 10.18 9.14
CA ARG A 31 12.80 11.12 9.03
C ARG A 31 11.43 10.45 9.16
N GLY A 32 11.33 9.43 10.02
CA GLY A 32 10.10 8.67 10.24
C GLY A 32 9.02 9.44 11.00
N GLY A 33 7.79 8.94 10.96
CA GLY A 33 6.63 9.48 11.65
C GLY A 33 6.07 10.79 11.07
N TRP A 34 6.38 11.05 9.81
CA TRP A 34 5.95 12.25 9.09
C TRP A 34 4.43 12.34 8.85
N VAL A 35 3.67 11.24 9.00
CA VAL A 35 2.20 11.26 8.88
C VAL A 35 1.52 11.84 10.12
N ALA A 36 2.08 11.62 11.31
CA ALA A 36 1.41 11.90 12.58
C ALA A 36 0.83 13.33 12.71
N PRO A 37 1.51 14.40 12.27
CA PRO A 37 0.97 15.76 12.34
C PRO A 37 -0.23 16.03 11.43
N PHE A 38 -0.50 15.17 10.46
CA PHE A 38 -1.51 15.35 9.43
C PHE A 38 -2.69 14.37 9.56
N TRP A 39 -2.72 13.58 10.63
CA TRP A 39 -3.83 12.68 10.89
C TRP A 39 -5.08 13.48 11.31
N ASP A 40 -6.19 13.28 10.60
CA ASP A 40 -7.49 13.87 10.90
C ASP A 40 -8.63 12.84 10.73
N ASP A 41 -9.83 13.23 11.17
CA ASP A 41 -11.00 12.35 11.17
C ASP A 41 -11.43 11.93 9.76
N GLU A 42 -11.25 12.78 8.75
CA GLU A 42 -11.64 12.47 7.37
C GLU A 42 -10.69 11.47 6.71
N GLY A 43 -9.38 11.63 6.93
CA GLY A 43 -8.36 10.65 6.53
C GLY A 43 -8.55 9.32 7.24
N GLY A 44 -8.83 9.36 8.55
CA GLY A 44 -9.16 8.18 9.34
C GLY A 44 -10.42 7.47 8.83
N ALA A 45 -11.50 8.21 8.56
CA ALA A 45 -12.74 7.66 8.03
C ALA A 45 -12.54 7.03 6.64
N PHE A 46 -11.72 7.64 5.77
CA PHE A 46 -11.36 7.04 4.49
C PHE A 46 -10.66 5.70 4.67
N LEU A 47 -9.62 5.65 5.51
CA LEU A 47 -8.87 4.41 5.74
C LEU A 47 -9.74 3.33 6.38
N ASN A 48 -10.58 3.67 7.36
CA ASN A 48 -11.55 2.73 7.93
C ASN A 48 -12.46 2.14 6.84
N ALA A 49 -12.99 2.99 5.96
CA ALA A 49 -13.83 2.54 4.84
C ALA A 49 -13.05 1.71 3.81
N VAL A 50 -11.76 1.97 3.60
CA VAL A 50 -10.88 1.11 2.79
C VAL A 50 -10.76 -0.26 3.46
N TYR A 51 -10.28 -0.34 4.69
CA TYR A 51 -10.05 -1.62 5.38
C TYR A 51 -11.33 -2.47 5.53
N ALA A 52 -12.50 -1.84 5.67
CA ALA A 52 -13.79 -2.54 5.72
C ALA A 52 -14.13 -3.32 4.43
N ARG A 53 -13.58 -2.94 3.27
CA ARG A 53 -13.79 -3.64 1.98
C ARG A 53 -12.85 -4.82 1.76
N ALA A 54 -11.87 -5.02 2.65
CA ALA A 54 -10.87 -6.07 2.50
C ALA A 54 -11.49 -7.44 2.77
N ASP A 55 -11.37 -8.33 1.79
CA ASP A 55 -11.63 -9.77 1.99
C ASP A 55 -10.34 -10.54 2.27
N ALA A 56 -9.20 -10.01 1.82
CA ALA A 56 -7.89 -10.53 2.16
C ALA A 56 -6.82 -9.43 2.00
N PHE A 57 -5.65 -9.67 2.59
CA PHE A 57 -4.47 -8.81 2.45
C PHE A 57 -3.36 -9.52 1.70
N LEU A 58 -2.65 -8.78 0.85
CA LEU A 58 -1.43 -9.24 0.21
C LEU A 58 -0.27 -8.33 0.63
N PHE A 59 0.76 -8.94 1.21
CA PHE A 59 1.95 -8.26 1.70
C PHE A 59 3.20 -8.71 0.95
N GLY A 60 4.13 -7.77 0.77
CA GLY A 60 5.53 -8.12 0.60
C GLY A 60 6.13 -8.49 1.96
N ARG A 61 7.17 -9.34 1.96
CA ARG A 61 7.88 -9.80 3.17
C ARG A 61 8.04 -8.73 4.25
N GLN A 62 8.55 -7.57 3.88
CA GLN A 62 8.91 -6.53 4.83
C GLN A 62 7.74 -5.83 5.48
N THR A 63 6.74 -5.44 4.69
CA THR A 63 5.53 -4.83 5.22
C THR A 63 4.81 -5.83 6.13
N TYR A 64 4.84 -7.12 5.78
CA TYR A 64 4.33 -8.17 6.67
C TYR A 64 5.06 -8.19 8.01
N GLU A 65 6.40 -8.19 8.04
CA GLU A 65 7.18 -8.18 9.28
C GLU A 65 6.86 -6.95 10.15
N ILE A 66 6.77 -5.75 9.56
CA ILE A 66 6.41 -4.50 10.26
C ILE A 66 4.99 -4.57 10.82
N PHE A 67 4.02 -5.02 10.02
CA PHE A 67 2.62 -5.09 10.44
C PHE A 67 2.40 -6.17 11.50
N ALA A 68 3.03 -7.34 11.35
CA ALA A 68 2.95 -8.42 12.34
C ALA A 68 3.53 -7.99 13.69
N ALA A 69 4.64 -7.24 13.70
CA ALA A 69 5.26 -6.72 14.93
C ALA A 69 4.44 -5.60 15.61
N SER A 70 3.57 -4.92 14.86
CA SER A 70 2.72 -3.83 15.37
C SER A 70 1.27 -4.28 15.55
N TRP A 71 0.50 -4.39 14.47
CA TRP A 71 -0.93 -4.74 14.50
C TRP A 71 -1.20 -6.16 15.02
N GLY A 72 -0.23 -7.08 14.85
CA GLY A 72 -0.35 -8.45 15.33
C GLY A 72 -0.10 -8.63 16.83
N THR A 73 0.37 -7.60 17.54
CA THR A 73 0.79 -7.72 18.96
C THR A 73 -0.13 -7.03 19.96
N TRP A 74 -1.18 -6.33 19.49
CA TRP A 74 -2.09 -5.59 20.37
C TRP A 74 -3.00 -6.54 21.16
N ALA A 75 -2.94 -6.46 22.49
CA ALA A 75 -3.74 -7.29 23.38
C ALA A 75 -5.19 -6.78 23.57
N ASP A 76 -5.39 -5.45 23.52
CA ASP A 76 -6.71 -4.81 23.66
C ASP A 76 -6.88 -3.75 22.56
N PRO A 77 -7.46 -4.12 21.41
CA PRO A 77 -7.62 -3.22 20.27
C PRO A 77 -8.87 -2.33 20.35
N GLY A 78 -9.72 -2.52 21.36
CA GLY A 78 -11.07 -1.92 21.40
C GLY A 78 -11.85 -2.17 20.10
N ASP A 79 -12.60 -1.16 19.64
CA ASP A 79 -13.40 -1.20 18.41
C ASP A 79 -12.63 -0.70 17.17
N ASN A 80 -11.30 -0.83 17.13
CA ASN A 80 -10.49 -0.31 16.03
C ASN A 80 -10.77 -1.07 14.70
N PRO A 81 -11.38 -0.43 13.68
CA PRO A 81 -11.81 -1.14 12.46
C PRO A 81 -10.65 -1.70 11.63
N ILE A 82 -9.50 -1.02 11.63
CA ILE A 82 -8.30 -1.44 10.91
C ILE A 82 -7.73 -2.70 11.56
N TRP A 83 -7.60 -2.69 12.89
CA TRP A 83 -7.15 -3.86 13.64
C TRP A 83 -8.07 -5.06 13.40
N THR A 84 -9.39 -4.86 13.46
CA THR A 84 -10.37 -5.93 13.21
C THR A 84 -10.21 -6.51 11.82
N ALA A 85 -10.11 -5.67 10.78
CA ALA A 85 -9.93 -6.15 9.42
C ALA A 85 -8.62 -6.96 9.29
N LEU A 86 -7.50 -6.41 9.76
CA LEU A 86 -6.20 -7.07 9.68
C LEU A 86 -6.19 -8.41 10.44
N ASN A 87 -6.84 -8.51 11.58
CA ASN A 87 -6.76 -9.72 12.42
C ASN A 87 -7.87 -10.75 12.19
N THR A 88 -8.89 -10.44 11.37
CA THR A 88 -9.98 -11.38 11.07
C THR A 88 -10.00 -11.87 9.62
N ARG A 89 -9.17 -11.30 8.73
CA ARG A 89 -9.13 -11.68 7.32
C ARG A 89 -7.84 -12.44 6.95
N PRO A 90 -7.90 -13.33 5.94
CA PRO A 90 -6.72 -14.03 5.43
C PRO A 90 -5.63 -13.08 4.95
N LYS A 91 -4.38 -13.48 5.17
CA LYS A 91 -3.18 -12.75 4.74
C LYS A 91 -2.35 -13.63 3.83
N TYR A 92 -1.87 -13.04 2.75
CA TYR A 92 -0.98 -13.66 1.80
C TYR A 92 0.34 -12.90 1.78
N VAL A 93 1.46 -13.62 1.83
CA VAL A 93 2.79 -12.98 1.88
C VAL A 93 3.63 -13.48 0.72
N ALA A 94 3.91 -12.60 -0.23
CA ALA A 94 4.85 -12.88 -1.31
C ALA A 94 6.28 -12.87 -0.75
N SER A 95 6.85 -14.06 -0.55
CA SER A 95 8.17 -14.23 0.05
C SER A 95 8.77 -15.60 -0.28
N ASN A 96 10.07 -15.63 -0.54
CA ASN A 96 10.85 -16.88 -0.68
C ASN A 96 11.64 -17.23 0.59
N THR A 97 11.54 -16.42 1.64
CA THR A 97 12.40 -16.53 2.84
C THR A 97 11.62 -16.67 4.14
N ILE A 98 10.32 -16.37 4.15
CA ILE A 98 9.47 -16.63 5.32
C ILE A 98 9.02 -18.08 5.23
N THR A 99 9.42 -18.90 6.20
CA THR A 99 9.03 -20.31 6.30
C THR A 99 8.04 -20.58 7.42
N ASP A 100 7.98 -19.71 8.43
CA ASP A 100 7.10 -19.84 9.60
C ASP A 100 6.45 -18.48 9.95
N PRO A 101 5.33 -18.12 9.30
CA PRO A 101 4.66 -16.85 9.53
C PRO A 101 3.98 -16.81 10.91
N GLN A 102 4.35 -15.85 11.75
CA GLN A 102 3.87 -15.76 13.14
C GLN A 102 2.51 -15.08 13.29
N TRP A 103 2.06 -14.33 12.28
CA TRP A 103 0.76 -13.67 12.32
C TRP A 103 -0.34 -14.63 11.87
N ALA A 104 -1.41 -14.78 12.68
CA ALA A 104 -2.52 -15.68 12.40
C ALA A 104 -3.14 -15.50 11.00
N ASP A 105 -3.62 -16.61 10.44
CA ASP A 105 -4.24 -16.70 9.10
C ASP A 105 -3.35 -16.21 7.95
N THR A 106 -2.04 -16.49 8.05
CA THR A 106 -1.06 -16.15 7.01
C THR A 106 -0.70 -17.35 6.15
N THR A 107 -0.79 -17.17 4.83
CA THR A 107 -0.27 -18.10 3.81
C THR A 107 0.91 -17.46 3.08
N VAL A 108 2.06 -18.15 3.03
CA VAL A 108 3.22 -17.70 2.26
C VAL A 108 3.05 -18.11 0.79
N LEU A 109 3.16 -17.15 -0.12
CA LEU A 109 3.22 -17.37 -1.56
C LEU A 109 4.70 -17.39 -2.00
N SER A 110 5.19 -18.56 -2.40
CA SER A 110 6.56 -18.79 -2.87
C SER A 110 6.57 -19.40 -4.27
N GLY A 111 7.70 -19.28 -4.98
CA GLY A 111 7.80 -19.75 -6.37
C GLY A 111 7.13 -18.79 -7.36
N ASP A 112 6.14 -19.26 -8.12
CA ASP A 112 5.41 -18.43 -9.08
C ASP A 112 4.35 -17.56 -8.39
N VAL A 113 4.82 -16.46 -7.81
CA VAL A 113 3.98 -15.45 -7.14
C VAL A 113 2.96 -14.85 -8.11
N ALA A 114 3.28 -14.72 -9.40
CA ALA A 114 2.37 -14.14 -10.38
C ALA A 114 1.17 -15.04 -10.66
N ALA A 115 1.38 -16.34 -10.81
CA ALA A 115 0.30 -17.31 -10.89
C ALA A 115 -0.56 -17.29 -9.61
N ALA A 116 0.07 -17.37 -8.44
CA ALA A 116 -0.65 -17.38 -7.16
C ALA A 116 -1.52 -16.11 -6.96
N VAL A 117 -1.00 -14.92 -7.27
CA VAL A 117 -1.77 -13.67 -7.16
C VAL A 117 -2.92 -13.64 -8.18
N ARG A 118 -2.74 -14.17 -9.39
CA ARG A 118 -3.82 -14.28 -10.38
C ARG A 118 -4.92 -15.22 -9.92
N GLU A 119 -4.58 -16.34 -9.30
CA GLU A 119 -5.56 -17.25 -8.71
C GLU A 119 -6.37 -16.57 -7.60
N LEU A 120 -5.71 -15.81 -6.71
CA LEU A 120 -6.42 -15.00 -5.70
C LEU A 120 -7.34 -13.96 -6.35
N LYS A 121 -6.85 -13.25 -7.36
CA LYS A 121 -7.65 -12.26 -8.12
C LYS A 121 -8.87 -12.92 -8.79
N ALA A 122 -8.78 -14.17 -9.23
CA ALA A 122 -9.88 -14.88 -9.88
C ALA A 122 -10.99 -15.34 -8.92
N LYS A 123 -10.73 -15.44 -7.60
CA LYS A 123 -11.75 -15.81 -6.61
C LYS A 123 -12.90 -14.79 -6.58
N PRO A 124 -14.16 -15.19 -6.38
CA PRO A 124 -15.23 -14.22 -6.11
C PRO A 124 -14.98 -13.50 -4.78
N GLY A 125 -15.50 -12.28 -4.63
CA GLY A 125 -15.36 -11.47 -3.41
C GLY A 125 -15.04 -10.01 -3.70
N GLY A 126 -14.85 -9.25 -2.62
CA GLY A 126 -14.44 -7.84 -2.59
C GLY A 126 -12.98 -7.65 -2.95
N GLU A 127 -12.20 -7.07 -2.04
CA GLU A 127 -10.85 -6.58 -2.33
C GLU A 127 -9.74 -7.47 -1.74
N LEU A 128 -8.73 -7.77 -2.56
CA LEU A 128 -7.40 -8.18 -2.12
C LEU A 128 -6.56 -6.91 -1.95
N GLN A 129 -6.37 -6.47 -0.71
CA GLN A 129 -5.75 -5.19 -0.42
C GLN A 129 -4.24 -5.28 -0.22
N VAL A 130 -3.54 -4.27 -0.73
CA VAL A 130 -2.08 -4.13 -0.65
C VAL A 130 -1.74 -2.79 -0.01
N HIS A 131 -1.26 -2.82 1.23
CA HIS A 131 -0.86 -1.64 2.01
C HIS A 131 0.67 -1.48 2.02
N GLY A 132 1.25 -1.49 0.82
CA GLY A 132 2.69 -1.60 0.60
C GLY A 132 3.19 -3.05 0.48
N SER A 133 4.50 -3.27 0.31
CA SER A 133 5.54 -2.26 0.15
C SER A 133 5.50 -1.66 -1.27
N GLY A 134 6.14 -0.50 -1.46
CA GLY A 134 6.27 0.11 -2.79
C GLY A 134 6.89 -0.84 -3.83
N ALA A 135 7.76 -1.77 -3.40
CA ALA A 135 8.30 -2.80 -4.29
C ALA A 135 7.23 -3.77 -4.79
N LEU A 136 6.34 -4.24 -3.89
CA LEU A 136 5.22 -5.10 -4.29
C LEU A 136 4.23 -4.35 -5.18
N ILE A 137 3.90 -3.09 -4.85
CA ILE A 137 2.99 -2.27 -5.66
C ILE A 137 3.52 -2.09 -7.08
N ARG A 138 4.80 -1.70 -7.23
CA ARG A 138 5.44 -1.59 -8.55
C ARG A 138 5.43 -2.90 -9.32
N TRP A 139 5.75 -4.02 -8.66
CA TRP A 139 5.71 -5.34 -9.29
C TRP A 139 4.29 -5.73 -9.75
N LEU A 140 3.25 -5.39 -8.98
CA LEU A 140 1.86 -5.62 -9.38
C LEU A 140 1.46 -4.75 -10.59
N LEU A 141 1.95 -3.51 -10.66
CA LEU A 141 1.74 -2.62 -11.80
C LEU A 141 2.41 -3.17 -13.06
N ASP A 142 3.68 -3.61 -12.97
CA ASP A 142 4.41 -4.25 -14.08
C ASP A 142 3.69 -5.49 -14.63
N ASN A 143 3.01 -6.23 -13.75
CA ASN A 143 2.25 -7.42 -14.11
C ASN A 143 0.80 -7.12 -14.50
N ARG A 144 0.38 -5.84 -14.55
CA ARG A 144 -0.99 -5.39 -14.84
C ARG A 144 -2.04 -6.04 -13.94
N LEU A 145 -1.72 -6.18 -12.66
CA LEU A 145 -2.56 -6.85 -11.67
C LEU A 145 -3.39 -5.87 -10.83
N VAL A 146 -2.98 -4.61 -10.73
CA VAL A 146 -3.68 -3.58 -9.93
C VAL A 146 -4.92 -3.08 -10.66
N ASP A 147 -6.06 -3.08 -9.97
CA ASP A 147 -7.32 -2.53 -10.49
C ASP A 147 -7.56 -1.09 -10.00
N GLU A 148 -7.14 -0.77 -8.77
CA GLU A 148 -7.33 0.54 -8.16
C GLU A 148 -6.14 0.93 -7.26
N MET A 149 -5.84 2.22 -7.23
CA MET A 149 -4.79 2.80 -6.38
C MET A 149 -5.36 3.96 -5.58
N ASN A 150 -5.37 3.82 -4.25
CA ASN A 150 -5.63 4.90 -3.32
C ASN A 150 -4.29 5.55 -2.95
N LEU A 151 -4.09 6.80 -3.36
CA LEU A 151 -2.93 7.60 -3.01
C LEU A 151 -3.33 8.72 -2.07
N LEU A 152 -2.80 8.69 -0.85
CA LEU A 152 -2.97 9.75 0.15
C LEU A 152 -1.67 10.58 0.16
N THR A 153 -1.69 11.73 -0.52
CA THR A 153 -0.54 12.64 -0.57
C THR A 153 -0.59 13.57 0.64
N VAL A 154 0.36 13.39 1.54
CA VAL A 154 0.52 14.17 2.77
C VAL A 154 1.33 15.43 2.45
N PRO A 155 0.92 16.64 2.92
CA PRO A 155 1.50 17.92 2.52
C PRO A 155 2.83 18.20 3.24
N VAL A 156 3.80 17.30 3.04
CA VAL A 156 5.16 17.37 3.58
C VAL A 156 6.15 16.93 2.50
N VAL A 157 7.35 17.51 2.52
CA VAL A 157 8.51 17.05 1.72
C VAL A 157 9.55 16.56 2.70
N VAL A 158 9.88 15.27 2.66
CA VAL A 158 10.86 14.69 3.59
C VAL A 158 12.24 14.53 2.95
N GLY A 159 12.34 14.50 1.62
CA GLY A 159 13.59 14.55 0.86
C GLY A 159 14.45 13.28 0.90
N GLN A 160 14.27 12.42 1.91
CA GLN A 160 15.00 11.17 2.11
C GLN A 160 14.01 10.00 2.18
N GLY A 161 14.45 8.81 1.77
CA GLY A 161 13.71 7.56 1.96
C GLY A 161 13.20 6.94 0.67
N THR A 162 12.58 5.77 0.82
CA THR A 162 12.09 4.99 -0.31
C THR A 162 10.85 5.63 -0.91
N ARG A 163 10.91 5.90 -2.23
CA ARG A 163 9.78 6.44 -3.01
C ARG A 163 8.89 5.34 -3.58
N LEU A 164 7.60 5.63 -3.74
CA LEU A 164 6.67 4.74 -4.43
C LEU A 164 7.06 4.57 -5.91
N PHE A 165 7.41 5.68 -6.58
CA PHE A 165 7.88 5.70 -7.96
C PHE A 165 9.30 6.31 -8.01
N PRO A 166 10.36 5.49 -7.92
CA PRO A 166 11.73 5.95 -8.10
C PRO A 166 12.03 6.21 -9.58
N GLU A 167 13.15 6.87 -9.87
CA GLU A 167 13.60 7.17 -11.24
C GLU A 167 13.67 5.92 -12.15
N ALA A 168 14.15 4.80 -11.61
CA ALA A 168 14.22 3.51 -12.31
C ALA A 168 12.92 2.67 -12.17
N GLY A 169 11.82 3.28 -11.75
CA GLY A 169 10.53 2.62 -11.55
C GLY A 169 9.73 2.45 -12.85
N PRO A 170 8.63 1.68 -12.81
CA PRO A 170 7.78 1.48 -13.97
C PRO A 170 7.01 2.74 -14.34
N ASP A 171 6.71 2.90 -15.63
CA ASP A 171 5.82 3.95 -16.12
C ASP A 171 4.37 3.47 -16.17
N ALA A 172 3.45 4.27 -15.65
CA ALA A 172 2.02 3.94 -15.62
C ALA A 172 1.16 5.16 -15.96
N ALA A 173 0.27 5.02 -16.94
CA ALA A 173 -0.84 5.93 -17.12
C ALA A 173 -1.85 5.71 -15.99
N LEU A 174 -2.44 6.78 -15.47
CA LEU A 174 -3.46 6.72 -14.43
C LEU A 174 -4.70 7.49 -14.87
N GLU A 175 -5.87 6.91 -14.64
CA GLU A 175 -7.16 7.57 -14.79
C GLU A 175 -7.68 7.96 -13.40
N LEU A 176 -7.92 9.26 -13.16
CA LEU A 176 -8.47 9.74 -11.90
C LEU A 176 -9.95 9.36 -11.79
N LEU A 177 -10.30 8.61 -10.75
CA LEU A 177 -11.67 8.19 -10.45
C LEU A 177 -12.32 9.09 -9.39
N GLU A 178 -11.55 9.45 -8.35
CA GLU A 178 -12.01 10.29 -7.24
C GLU A 178 -10.86 11.16 -6.74
N THR A 179 -11.17 12.39 -6.30
CA THR A 179 -10.22 13.24 -5.59
C THR A 179 -10.94 14.03 -4.48
N ARG A 180 -10.25 14.21 -3.35
CA ARG A 180 -10.69 15.06 -2.24
C ARG A 180 -9.53 15.49 -1.36
N SER A 181 -9.71 16.60 -0.65
CA SER A 181 -8.78 17.11 0.36
C SER A 181 -9.38 16.98 1.76
N THR A 182 -8.58 16.61 2.75
CA THR A 182 -8.98 16.64 4.17
C THR A 182 -8.65 17.99 4.82
N PRO A 183 -9.20 18.30 6.01
CA PRO A 183 -8.87 19.53 6.76
C PRO A 183 -7.38 19.69 7.09
N SER A 184 -6.62 18.60 7.27
CA SER A 184 -5.16 18.64 7.48
C SER A 184 -4.36 18.88 6.18
N GLY A 185 -5.03 18.94 5.03
CA GLY A 185 -4.42 19.16 3.73
C GLY A 185 -3.96 17.88 3.03
N VAL A 186 -4.30 16.69 3.53
CA VAL A 186 -4.03 15.43 2.82
C VAL A 186 -4.91 15.35 1.58
N ILE A 187 -4.29 15.10 0.42
CA ILE A 187 -5.00 14.90 -0.85
C ILE A 187 -5.18 13.41 -1.09
N ILE A 188 -6.42 12.95 -1.05
CA ILE A 188 -6.82 11.57 -1.35
C ILE A 188 -7.19 11.49 -2.83
N GLN A 189 -6.55 10.59 -3.55
CA GLN A 189 -6.84 10.33 -4.96
C GLN A 189 -7.04 8.84 -5.18
N VAL A 190 -8.09 8.49 -5.92
CA VAL A 190 -8.36 7.12 -6.35
C VAL A 190 -8.10 7.05 -7.85
N TYR A 191 -7.20 6.16 -8.25
CA TYR A 191 -6.79 5.98 -9.64
C TYR A 191 -7.07 4.57 -10.15
N ARG A 192 -7.37 4.47 -11.46
CA ARG A 192 -7.27 3.21 -12.21
C ARG A 192 -5.99 3.21 -13.05
N PRO A 193 -5.16 2.16 -12.99
CA PRO A 193 -4.04 2.01 -13.92
C PRO A 193 -4.51 1.83 -15.36
N GLY A 194 -3.97 2.61 -16.29
CA GLY A 194 -4.31 2.66 -17.72
C GLY A 194 -3.27 2.01 -18.64
N GLY A 195 -2.29 1.27 -18.10
CA GLY A 195 -1.18 0.71 -18.86
C GLY A 195 -0.03 1.72 -19.03
N ARG A 196 0.66 1.71 -20.18
CA ARG A 196 1.79 2.63 -20.41
C ARG A 196 1.34 4.06 -20.71
N PRO A 197 2.07 5.10 -20.25
CA PRO A 197 1.80 6.48 -20.64
C PRO A 197 1.88 6.71 -22.14
N ARG A 198 1.12 7.70 -22.62
CA ARG A 198 1.29 8.25 -23.97
C ARG A 198 2.29 9.39 -23.89
N TYR A 199 3.37 9.28 -24.65
CA TYR A 199 4.37 10.32 -24.78
C TYR A 199 4.11 11.12 -26.06
N ALA A 200 4.26 12.45 -25.99
CA ALA A 200 4.19 13.28 -27.18
C ALA A 200 5.29 12.86 -28.16
N THR A 201 4.93 12.55 -29.41
CA THR A 201 5.92 12.41 -30.47
C THR A 201 6.34 13.80 -30.91
N ALA A 202 7.65 14.02 -31.11
CA ALA A 202 8.14 15.27 -31.65
C ALA A 202 7.42 15.57 -32.96
N THR A 203 6.73 16.70 -33.03
CA THR A 203 6.18 17.20 -34.29
C THR A 203 7.39 17.57 -35.14
N ALA A 204 7.55 16.94 -36.31
CA ALA A 204 8.55 17.37 -37.28
C ALA A 204 8.22 18.82 -37.66
N GLY A 205 9.05 19.75 -37.20
CA GLY A 205 9.04 21.14 -37.63
C GLY A 205 9.68 21.30 -39.01
#